data_AF-A0A839BZH2-F1
#
_entry.id   AF-A0A839BZH2-F1
#
_cell.length_a   1.000
_cell.length_b   1.000
_cell.length_c   1.000
_cell.angle_alpha   90.00
_cell.angle_beta   90.00
_cell.angle_gamma   90.00
#
_symmetry.space_group_name_H-M   'P 1'
#
loop_
_entity.id
_entity.type
_entity.pdbx_description
1 polymer ?
#
loop_
_entity_poly.entity_id
_entity_poly.type
_entity_poly.pdbx_seq_one_letter_code
_entity_poly.pdbx_strand_id
1 'polypeptide(L)'
;MKPSYEELEQKLIESERYGRQTDITIDNLEMQLKTEREAKLALAAENAGLKGAFDKPQAYLSWHAIPPTWEDPLPCGEYLDVHDEAGHKNSDGTDCWPVYAKPEIETPATDAFLAEVRAAAVDEVCLKISNAIVNCYQDEQVGLDAAETICGDFAAQLRKGVQS
;
A
#
# COMPACT_ATOMS: atom_id res chain seq x y z
N MET A 1 -8.46 -59.11 -9.01
CA MET A 1 -8.96 -58.91 -10.39
C MET A 1 -8.03 -57.90 -11.05
N LYS A 2 -7.50 -58.16 -12.25
CA LYS A 2 -6.67 -57.17 -12.96
C LYS A 2 -7.61 -56.15 -13.63
N PRO A 3 -7.27 -54.86 -13.67
CA PRO A 3 -8.09 -53.88 -14.34
C PRO A 3 -8.30 -54.24 -15.81
N SER A 4 -9.48 -53.95 -16.34
CA SER A 4 -9.75 -54.11 -17.78
C SER A 4 -9.01 -53.03 -18.58
N TYR A 5 -8.86 -53.24 -19.89
CA TYR A 5 -8.26 -52.25 -20.78
C TYR A 5 -9.04 -50.92 -20.79
N GLU A 6 -10.37 -50.98 -20.79
CA GLU A 6 -11.24 -49.80 -20.75
C GLU A 6 -11.08 -49.01 -19.43
N GLU A 7 -10.92 -49.69 -18.30
CA GLU A 7 -10.65 -49.06 -17.00
C GLU A 7 -9.30 -48.34 -16.98
N LEU A 8 -8.30 -48.84 -17.71
CA LEU A 8 -6.99 -48.19 -17.83
C LEU A 8 -7.05 -46.96 -18.73
N GLU A 9 -7.81 -46.99 -19.83
CA GLU A 9 -8.03 -45.83 -20.69
C GLU A 9 -8.77 -44.71 -19.96
N GLN A 10 -9.82 -45.03 -19.20
CA GLN A 10 -10.53 -44.03 -18.39
C GLN A 10 -9.61 -43.37 -17.36
N LYS A 11 -8.78 -44.16 -16.66
CA LYS A 11 -7.80 -43.62 -15.70
C LYS A 11 -6.76 -42.73 -16.37
N LEU A 12 -6.33 -43.05 -17.59
CA LEU A 12 -5.41 -42.21 -18.34
C LEU A 12 -6.05 -40.86 -18.69
N ILE A 13 -7.28 -40.87 -19.21
CA ILE A 13 -8.03 -39.66 -19.56
C ILE A 13 -8.26 -38.77 -18.33
N GLU A 14 -8.63 -39.36 -17.19
CA GLU A 14 -8.78 -38.64 -15.93
C GLU A 14 -7.46 -38.06 -15.45
N SER A 15 -6.36 -38.81 -15.55
CA SER A 15 -5.01 -38.35 -15.20
C SER A 15 -4.57 -37.17 -16.08
N GLU A 16 -4.82 -37.21 -17.38
CA GLU A 16 -4.50 -36.12 -18.32
C GLU A 16 -5.37 -34.88 -18.08
N ARG A 17 -6.64 -35.08 -17.73
CA ARG A 17 -7.53 -33.98 -17.34
C ARG A 17 -7.06 -33.35 -16.04
N TYR A 18 -6.68 -34.15 -15.06
CA TYR A 18 -6.14 -33.69 -13.79
C TYR A 18 -4.83 -32.91 -14.01
N GLY A 19 -3.91 -33.43 -14.82
CA GLY A 19 -2.66 -32.73 -15.18
C GLY A 19 -2.93 -31.35 -15.80
N ARG A 20 -3.83 -31.26 -16.78
CA ARG A 20 -4.22 -29.97 -17.37
C ARG A 20 -4.82 -29.01 -16.35
N GLN A 21 -5.66 -29.51 -15.44
CA GLN A 21 -6.26 -28.68 -14.39
C GLN A 21 -5.22 -28.17 -13.39
N THR A 22 -4.23 -29.00 -13.05
CA THR A 22 -3.14 -28.60 -12.16
C THR A 22 -2.25 -27.56 -12.82
N ASP A 23 -1.94 -27.68 -14.12
CA ASP A 23 -1.11 -26.72 -14.84
C ASP A 23 -1.76 -25.34 -14.86
N ILE A 24 -3.07 -25.26 -15.18
CA ILE A 24 -3.84 -24.01 -15.13
C ILE A 24 -3.79 -23.37 -13.73
N THR A 25 -3.87 -24.20 -12.70
CA THR A 25 -3.88 -23.72 -11.31
C THR A 25 -2.50 -23.19 -10.91
N ILE A 26 -1.43 -23.88 -11.33
CA ILE A 26 -0.05 -23.43 -11.11
C ILE A 26 0.18 -22.10 -11.83
N ASP A 27 -0.18 -22.00 -13.11
CA ASP A 27 -0.03 -20.77 -13.90
C ASP A 27 -0.75 -19.57 -13.24
N ASN A 28 -1.98 -19.78 -12.75
CA ASN A 28 -2.74 -18.76 -12.04
C ASN A 28 -2.05 -18.31 -10.74
N LEU A 29 -1.56 -19.25 -9.94
CA LEU A 29 -0.86 -18.95 -8.69
C LEU A 29 0.48 -18.24 -8.94
N GLU A 30 1.24 -18.66 -9.96
CA GLU A 30 2.49 -18.01 -10.34
C GLU A 30 2.24 -16.56 -10.80
N MET A 31 1.17 -16.34 -11.57
CA MET A 31 0.76 -15.00 -11.98
C MET A 31 0.39 -14.11 -10.78
N GLN A 32 -0.42 -14.61 -9.86
CA GLN A 32 -0.79 -13.87 -8.63
C GLN A 32 0.45 -13.54 -7.79
N LEU A 33 1.31 -14.53 -7.55
CA LEU A 33 2.54 -14.38 -6.77
C LEU A 33 3.46 -13.33 -7.40
N LYS A 34 3.55 -13.30 -8.73
CA LYS A 34 4.35 -12.31 -9.45
C LYS A 34 3.80 -10.90 -9.24
N THR A 35 2.50 -10.71 -9.45
CA THR A 35 1.83 -9.41 -9.26
C THR A 35 2.00 -8.90 -7.82
N GLU A 36 1.81 -9.75 -6.81
CA GLU A 36 2.02 -9.38 -5.41
C GLU A 36 3.46 -9.02 -5.10
N ARG A 37 4.43 -9.76 -5.66
CA ARG A 37 5.86 -9.45 -5.50
C ARG A 37 6.21 -8.09 -6.10
N GLU A 38 5.70 -7.77 -7.28
CA GLU A 38 5.91 -6.47 -7.93
C GLU A 38 5.35 -5.32 -7.08
N ALA A 39 4.11 -5.45 -6.59
CA ALA A 39 3.50 -4.47 -5.70
C ALA A 39 4.31 -4.29 -4.39
N LYS A 40 4.77 -5.40 -3.79
CA LYS A 40 5.59 -5.37 -2.58
C LYS A 40 6.95 -4.71 -2.80
N LEU A 41 7.59 -4.95 -3.95
CA LEU A 41 8.85 -4.31 -4.30
C LEU A 41 8.67 -2.80 -4.49
N ALA A 42 7.59 -2.37 -5.14
CA ALA A 42 7.26 -0.95 -5.29
C ALA A 42 7.08 -0.26 -3.92
N LEU A 43 6.29 -0.87 -3.02
CA LEU A 43 6.11 -0.37 -1.65
C LEU A 43 7.42 -0.35 -0.85
N ALA A 44 8.30 -1.35 -1.04
CA ALA A 44 9.59 -1.38 -0.37
C ALA A 44 10.53 -0.27 -0.87
N ALA A 45 10.54 -0.01 -2.18
CA ALA A 45 11.31 1.08 -2.78
C ALA A 45 10.82 2.46 -2.29
N GLU A 46 9.51 2.68 -2.25
CA GLU A 46 8.91 3.90 -1.71
C GLU A 46 9.27 4.10 -0.23
N ASN A 47 9.14 3.05 0.60
CA ASN A 47 9.55 3.10 2.00
C ASN A 47 11.05 3.38 2.20
N ALA A 48 11.90 2.87 1.32
CA ALA A 48 13.33 3.17 1.34
C ALA A 48 13.59 4.65 1.01
N GLY A 49 12.89 5.21 0.02
CA GLY A 49 12.94 6.63 -0.31
C GLY A 49 12.48 7.53 0.84
N LEU A 50 11.36 7.19 1.49
CA LEU A 50 10.85 7.92 2.65
C LEU A 50 11.84 7.89 3.81
N LYS A 51 12.44 6.73 4.13
CA LYS A 51 13.46 6.64 5.19
C LYS A 51 14.69 7.47 4.85
N GLY A 52 15.18 7.38 3.61
CA GLY A 52 16.31 8.17 3.13
C GLY A 52 16.07 9.68 3.24
N ALA A 53 14.83 10.15 3.05
CA ALA A 53 14.48 11.56 3.21
C ALA A 53 14.63 12.08 4.65
N PHE A 54 14.62 11.18 5.64
CA PHE A 54 14.80 11.50 7.06
C PHE A 54 16.14 10.98 7.62
N ASP A 55 17.05 10.49 6.77
CA ASP A 55 18.35 9.96 7.23
C ASP A 55 19.24 11.04 7.84
N LYS A 56 19.17 12.28 7.33
CA LYS A 56 19.93 13.41 7.87
C LYS A 56 19.03 14.64 8.04
N PRO A 57 19.09 15.33 9.18
CA PRO A 57 18.44 16.62 9.32
C PRO A 57 19.07 17.64 8.38
N GLN A 58 18.26 18.60 7.94
CA GLN A 58 18.68 19.67 7.05
C GLN A 58 19.40 20.78 7.80
N ALA A 59 19.07 20.96 9.08
CA ALA A 59 19.71 21.89 9.98
C ALA A 59 19.51 21.45 11.43
N TYR A 60 20.12 22.19 12.34
CA TYR A 60 19.96 22.06 13.77
C TYR A 60 19.57 23.42 14.35
N LEU A 61 18.56 23.43 15.22
CA LEU A 61 18.12 24.64 15.91
C LEU A 61 18.68 24.66 17.31
N SER A 62 19.34 25.76 17.67
CA SER A 62 19.67 26.07 19.06
C SER A 62 18.95 27.32 19.52
N TRP A 63 18.76 27.43 20.82
CA TRP A 63 18.14 28.59 21.44
C TRP A 63 19.11 29.33 22.37
N HIS A 64 19.17 30.65 22.21
CA HIS A 64 20.15 31.53 22.84
C HIS A 64 19.48 32.66 23.62
N ALA A 65 19.90 32.87 24.87
CA ALA A 65 19.61 34.10 25.59
C ALA A 65 20.39 35.25 24.94
N ILE A 66 19.75 36.41 24.78
CA ILE A 66 20.43 37.61 24.28
C ILE A 66 21.47 38.02 25.33
N PRO A 67 22.77 38.07 24.97
CA PRO A 67 23.81 38.36 25.94
C PRO A 67 23.67 39.79 26.48
N PRO A 68 24.01 40.02 27.76
CA PRO A 68 23.98 41.36 28.33
C PRO A 68 24.95 42.26 27.57
N THR A 69 24.54 43.50 27.34
CA THR A 69 25.37 44.52 26.70
C THR A 69 25.86 45.52 27.74
N TRP A 70 26.76 46.44 27.36
CA TRP A 70 27.26 47.45 28.29
C TRP A 70 26.17 48.46 28.72
N GLU A 71 25.17 48.66 27.87
CA GLU A 71 24.04 49.58 28.11
C GLU A 71 22.89 48.87 28.84
N ASP A 72 22.69 47.57 28.64
CA ASP A 72 21.70 46.75 29.35
C ASP A 72 22.37 45.51 29.98
N PRO A 73 22.65 45.53 31.30
CA PRO A 73 23.40 44.48 31.97
C PRO A 73 22.57 43.20 32.23
N LEU A 74 21.28 43.21 31.89
CA LEU A 74 20.42 42.04 32.02
C LEU A 74 20.18 41.39 30.65
N PRO A 75 20.22 40.05 30.53
CA PRO A 75 19.75 39.37 29.33
C PRO A 75 18.29 39.76 29.06
N CYS A 76 18.03 40.48 27.97
CA CYS A 76 16.69 40.89 27.58
C CYS A 76 16.28 40.15 26.29
N GLY A 77 15.54 39.06 26.46
CA GLY A 77 14.98 38.28 25.36
C GLY A 77 15.86 37.12 24.90
N GLU A 78 15.39 36.47 23.84
CA GLU A 78 15.91 35.20 23.36
C GLU A 78 15.82 35.12 21.83
N TYR A 79 16.70 34.34 21.21
CA TYR A 79 16.68 34.09 19.77
C TYR A 79 16.97 32.62 19.44
N LEU A 80 16.53 32.20 18.25
CA LEU A 80 16.85 30.90 17.68
C LEU A 80 17.96 31.07 16.65
N ASP A 81 18.88 30.12 16.63
CA ASP A 81 19.96 30.06 15.65
C ASP A 81 19.93 28.73 14.90
N VAL A 82 20.25 28.79 13.61
CA VAL A 82 20.16 27.65 12.68
C VAL A 82 21.58 27.26 12.27
N HIS A 83 21.92 25.99 12.48
CA HIS A 83 23.24 25.44 12.20
C HIS A 83 23.17 24.32 11.17
N ASP A 84 24.17 24.22 10.31
CA ASP A 84 24.27 23.15 9.31
C ASP A 84 24.84 21.84 9.89
N GLU A 85 25.51 21.93 11.05
CA GLU A 85 26.20 20.83 11.72
C GLU A 85 25.58 20.50 13.08
N ALA A 86 25.78 19.25 13.50
CA ALA A 86 25.36 18.78 14.80
C ALA A 86 26.29 19.27 15.92
N GLY A 87 25.84 19.19 17.17
CA GLY A 87 26.69 19.40 18.34
C GLY A 87 26.67 20.81 18.91
N HIS A 88 25.96 21.74 18.27
CA HIS A 88 25.58 23.00 18.88
C HIS A 88 24.71 22.75 20.11
N LYS A 89 24.86 23.61 21.11
CA LYS A 89 24.14 23.49 22.39
C LYS A 89 23.17 24.64 22.57
N ASN A 90 22.04 24.34 23.19
CA ASN A 90 21.11 25.34 23.68
C ASN A 90 21.74 26.10 24.86
N SER A 91 21.13 27.22 25.23
CA SER A 91 21.58 28.06 26.37
C SER A 91 21.67 27.30 27.69
N ASP A 92 20.81 26.30 27.88
CA ASP A 92 20.78 25.45 29.08
C ASP A 92 21.79 24.28 29.03
N GLY A 93 22.59 24.19 27.95
CA GLY A 93 23.58 23.15 27.72
C GLY A 93 23.03 21.86 27.09
N THR A 94 21.73 21.79 26.80
CA THR A 94 21.12 20.64 26.10
C THR A 94 21.48 20.61 24.61
N ASP A 95 21.31 19.46 23.96
CA ASP A 95 21.56 19.31 22.52
C ASP A 95 20.58 20.14 21.68
N CYS A 96 21.08 20.75 20.61
CA CYS A 96 20.28 21.37 19.57
C CYS A 96 19.29 20.38 18.94
N TRP A 97 18.15 20.87 18.49
CA TRP A 97 17.12 20.03 17.88
C TRP A 97 17.33 19.87 16.38
N PRO A 98 17.28 18.64 15.83
CA PRO A 98 17.34 18.43 14.40
C PRO A 98 16.08 18.96 13.71
N VAL A 99 16.28 19.66 12.60
CA VAL A 99 15.20 20.13 11.73
C VAL A 99 15.18 19.30 10.47
N TYR A 100 14.03 18.68 10.21
CA TYR A 100 13.73 17.98 8.98
C TYR A 100 12.70 18.81 8.21
N ALA A 101 12.96 19.11 6.94
CA ALA A 101 11.86 19.59 6.12
C ALA A 101 10.92 18.44 5.79
N LYS A 102 9.68 18.81 5.50
CA LYS A 102 8.73 17.89 4.91
C LYS A 102 9.31 17.36 3.58
N PRO A 103 9.45 16.04 3.39
CA PRO A 103 9.82 15.49 2.11
C PRO A 103 8.75 15.84 1.06
N GLU A 104 9.17 16.36 -0.09
CA GLU A 104 8.31 16.49 -1.27
C GLU A 104 8.24 15.15 -2.04
N ILE A 105 7.93 14.06 -1.32
CA ILE A 105 7.88 12.71 -1.87
C ILE A 105 6.41 12.29 -1.97
N GLU A 106 5.99 11.93 -3.19
CA GLU A 106 4.70 11.28 -3.44
C GLU A 106 4.77 9.79 -3.08
N THR A 107 3.62 9.21 -2.72
CA THR A 107 3.49 7.80 -2.31
C THR A 107 2.60 6.99 -3.26
N PRO A 108 2.90 6.93 -4.56
CA PRO A 108 2.02 6.32 -5.56
C PRO A 108 1.84 4.81 -5.38
N ALA A 109 2.83 4.09 -4.85
CA ALA A 109 2.71 2.66 -4.59
C ALA A 109 1.75 2.40 -3.42
N THR A 110 1.82 3.22 -2.37
CA THR A 110 0.86 3.17 -1.26
C THR A 110 -0.54 3.53 -1.74
N ASP A 111 -0.70 4.56 -2.56
CA ASP A 111 -2.00 4.97 -3.08
C ASP A 111 -2.63 3.88 -3.96
N ALA A 112 -1.84 3.27 -4.87
CA ALA A 112 -2.29 2.15 -5.68
C ALA A 112 -2.66 0.92 -4.83
N PHE A 113 -1.89 0.61 -3.79
CA PHE A 113 -2.21 -0.46 -2.85
C PHE A 113 -3.53 -0.21 -2.12
N LEU A 114 -3.75 1.00 -1.60
CA LEU A 114 -4.99 1.35 -0.92
C LEU A 114 -6.20 1.34 -1.87
N ALA A 115 -6.02 1.76 -3.12
CA ALA A 115 -7.03 1.66 -4.16
C ALA A 115 -7.43 0.20 -4.42
N GLU A 116 -6.44 -0.70 -4.54
CA GLU A 116 -6.70 -2.14 -4.73
C GLU A 116 -7.38 -2.77 -3.51
N VAL A 117 -6.95 -2.44 -2.29
CA VAL A 117 -7.59 -2.94 -1.05
C VAL A 117 -9.07 -2.53 -1.00
N ARG A 118 -9.38 -1.29 -1.39
CA ARG A 118 -10.77 -0.82 -1.46
C ARG A 118 -11.55 -1.54 -2.56
N ALA A 119 -10.95 -1.74 -3.73
CA ALA A 119 -11.57 -2.46 -4.83
C ALA A 119 -11.85 -3.94 -4.48
N ALA A 120 -10.89 -4.62 -3.86
CA ALA A 120 -11.02 -6.00 -3.41
C ALA A 120 -12.15 -6.19 -2.39
N ALA A 121 -12.36 -5.22 -1.50
CA ALA A 121 -13.51 -5.25 -0.59
C ALA A 121 -14.85 -5.15 -1.34
N VAL A 122 -14.90 -4.35 -2.42
CA VAL A 122 -16.09 -4.26 -3.28
C VAL A 122 -16.28 -5.54 -4.09
N ASP A 123 -15.21 -6.16 -4.58
CA ASP A 123 -15.27 -7.46 -5.28
C ASP A 123 -15.82 -8.56 -4.37
N GLU A 124 -15.48 -8.56 -3.07
CA GLU A 124 -16.06 -9.51 -2.10
C GLU A 124 -17.58 -9.32 -1.95
N VAL A 125 -18.06 -8.07 -1.94
CA VAL A 125 -19.50 -7.76 -1.92
C VAL A 125 -20.16 -8.21 -3.22
N CYS A 126 -19.53 -7.93 -4.37
CA CYS A 126 -19.98 -8.36 -5.68
C CYS A 126 -20.19 -9.88 -5.72
N LEU A 127 -19.21 -10.66 -5.24
CA LEU A 127 -19.30 -12.11 -5.18
C LEU A 127 -20.42 -12.62 -4.25
N LYS A 128 -20.71 -11.91 -3.15
CA LYS A 128 -21.86 -12.24 -2.28
C LYS A 128 -23.19 -11.98 -2.98
N ILE A 129 -23.28 -10.92 -3.80
CA ILE A 129 -24.46 -10.63 -4.63
C ILE A 129 -24.63 -11.72 -5.69
N SER A 130 -23.57 -12.08 -6.44
CA SER A 130 -23.62 -13.13 -7.46
C SER A 130 -24.09 -14.47 -6.88
N ASN A 131 -23.62 -14.83 -5.68
CA ASN A 131 -24.06 -16.05 -4.99
C ASN A 131 -25.53 -15.99 -4.54
N ALA A 132 -26.06 -14.81 -4.23
CA ALA A 132 -27.47 -14.64 -3.88
C ALA A 132 -28.39 -14.81 -5.11
N ILE A 133 -27.97 -14.32 -6.29
CA ILE A 133 -28.72 -14.40 -7.56
C ILE A 133 -29.12 -15.84 -7.89
N VAL A 134 -28.23 -16.81 -7.66
CA VAL A 134 -28.44 -18.23 -7.96
C VAL A 134 -29.69 -18.80 -7.25
N ASN A 135 -30.09 -18.21 -6.12
CA ASN A 135 -31.21 -18.67 -5.30
C ASN A 135 -32.50 -17.85 -5.45
N CYS A 136 -32.51 -16.82 -6.31
CA CYS A 136 -33.64 -15.88 -6.46
C CYS A 136 -34.59 -16.24 -7.60
N TYR A 137 -35.87 -15.87 -7.46
CA TYR A 137 -36.88 -15.94 -8.53
C TYR A 137 -36.63 -14.83 -9.58
N GLN A 138 -37.08 -15.05 -10.83
CA GLN A 138 -36.73 -14.24 -12.01
C GLN A 138 -36.97 -12.72 -11.87
N ASP A 139 -37.98 -12.32 -11.11
CA ASP A 139 -38.38 -10.96 -10.84
C ASP A 139 -37.44 -10.22 -9.87
N GLU A 140 -36.74 -10.94 -8.98
CA GLU A 140 -35.71 -10.40 -8.09
C GLU A 140 -34.31 -10.41 -8.74
N GLN A 141 -34.09 -11.28 -9.74
CA GLN A 141 -32.81 -11.42 -10.44
C GLN A 141 -32.36 -10.13 -11.16
N VAL A 142 -33.31 -9.37 -11.74
CA VAL A 142 -32.98 -8.15 -12.51
C VAL A 142 -32.35 -7.06 -11.64
N GLY A 143 -32.83 -6.91 -10.39
CA GLY A 143 -32.28 -5.91 -9.45
C GLY A 143 -30.90 -6.29 -8.92
N LEU A 144 -30.67 -7.59 -8.67
CA LEU A 144 -29.40 -8.11 -8.17
C LEU A 144 -28.31 -8.12 -9.26
N ASP A 145 -28.64 -8.45 -10.50
CA ASP A 145 -27.72 -8.42 -11.65
C ASP A 145 -27.23 -6.99 -11.95
N ALA A 146 -28.13 -6.01 -11.83
CA ALA A 146 -27.77 -4.59 -11.89
C ALA A 146 -26.83 -4.19 -10.75
N ALA A 147 -27.06 -4.69 -9.53
CA ALA A 147 -26.20 -4.42 -8.38
C ALA A 147 -24.79 -5.03 -8.54
N GLU A 148 -24.69 -6.25 -9.05
CA GLU A 148 -23.41 -6.91 -9.39
C GLU A 148 -22.61 -6.06 -10.39
N THR A 149 -23.27 -5.62 -11.48
CA THR A 149 -22.66 -4.77 -12.50
C THR A 149 -22.14 -3.45 -11.91
N ILE A 150 -22.94 -2.78 -11.08
CA ILE A 150 -22.55 -1.52 -10.42
C ILE A 150 -21.35 -1.74 -9.49
N CYS A 151 -21.33 -2.84 -8.74
CA CYS A 151 -20.20 -3.18 -7.87
C CYS A 151 -18.92 -3.40 -8.69
N GLY A 152 -19.00 -4.15 -9.79
CA GLY A 152 -17.86 -4.38 -10.68
C GLY A 152 -17.32 -3.07 -11.28
N ASP A 153 -18.20 -2.20 -11.78
CA ASP A 153 -17.82 -0.90 -12.33
C ASP A 153 -17.18 0.01 -11.27
N PHE A 154 -17.74 0.02 -10.05
CA PHE A 154 -17.21 0.81 -8.95
C PHE A 154 -15.82 0.31 -8.50
N ALA A 155 -15.61 -1.01 -8.40
CA ALA A 155 -14.30 -1.59 -8.11
C ALA A 155 -13.27 -1.20 -9.20
N ALA A 156 -13.66 -1.23 -10.47
CA ALA A 156 -12.81 -0.79 -11.58
C ALA A 156 -12.48 0.71 -11.52
N GLN A 157 -13.42 1.55 -11.07
CA GLN A 157 -13.17 2.97 -10.84
C GLN A 157 -12.18 3.21 -9.69
N LEU A 158 -12.32 2.47 -8.58
CA LEU A 158 -11.40 2.55 -7.45
C LEU A 158 -9.96 2.26 -7.87
N ARG A 159 -9.74 1.23 -8.70
CA ARG A 159 -8.41 0.87 -9.24
C ARG A 159 -7.78 1.93 -10.14
N LYS A 160 -8.60 2.71 -10.85
CA LYS A 160 -8.12 3.84 -11.67
C LYS A 160 -7.73 5.06 -10.83
N GLY A 161 -8.07 5.06 -9.54
CA GLY A 161 -7.90 6.19 -8.63
C GLY A 161 -8.93 7.30 -8.88
N VAL A 162 -8.99 8.26 -7.96
CA VAL A 162 -9.73 9.51 -8.19
C VAL A 162 -8.93 10.34 -9.18
N GLN A 163 -9.25 10.22 -10.47
CA GLN A 163 -8.78 11.17 -11.48
C GLN A 163 -9.56 12.47 -11.29
N SER A 164 -9.08 13.35 -10.40
CA SER A 164 -9.53 14.75 -10.34
C SER A 164 -8.71 15.61 -11.28
#